data_AF-A0A2E1BAM2-F1
#
_entry.id   AF-A0A2E1BAM2-F1
#
_cell.length_a   1.000
_cell.length_b   1.000
_cell.length_c   1.000
_cell.angle_alpha   90.00
_cell.angle_beta   90.00
_cell.angle_gamma   90.00
#
_symmetry.space_group_name_H-M   'P 1'
#
loop_
_entity.id
_entity.type
_entity.pdbx_description
1 polymer ?
#
loop_
_entity_poly.entity_id
_entity_poly.type
_entity_poly.pdbx_seq_one_letter_code
_entity_poly.pdbx_strand_id
1 'polypeptide(L)'
;MTANPARTTLSPTTTSFPTQDERRRNGCPNFRLTGHPSVSDDRLICKTVRSALSPDPLPQEGNMLPAIRRIATVTYAALLLQTAIAHAEDREIETLRSLIDTPESAAGLVSESFAKAVPTEQLTAILEQLHEQAGPVTGITEDDDGYLIRAEAGDIPADIELDASGKITGLFFHPFQPSGGSMEDTLADIAALPGTVSYLVTAEGETLHEKNAETPLAVGSAFKLGVLKVLMDDIEAGKRRWEDVEALRPEDISLPSGRLQTFPLGSPFTLHTLAALMISESDNTATDMLMRILGPERVAAALGLDDVLTTRALFALKADPALAERYRTGTTAERAMLLAEIADAPLPAARDASGPAIEGIEWYLSTETLCRLAHDVKAADIFAINKGPVRGWQSVAYKGGSEPGVLNLTAALTGEDGRGYCISVTVNSDDAIDEATVAGAFAALASQLGASR
;
A
#
# COMPACT_ATOMS: atom_id res chain seq x y z
N MET A 1 -19.15 59.10 -23.20
CA MET A 1 -17.91 59.25 -22.40
C MET A 1 -17.24 57.88 -22.39
N THR A 2 -16.39 57.57 -23.38
CA THR A 2 -14.90 57.65 -23.31
C THR A 2 -14.36 56.93 -22.06
N ALA A 3 -13.53 55.88 -22.11
CA ALA A 3 -12.59 55.44 -23.13
C ALA A 3 -12.18 53.96 -22.91
N ASN A 4 -11.74 53.33 -24.01
CA ASN A 4 -10.90 52.13 -24.08
C ASN A 4 -9.42 52.59 -24.03
N PRO A 5 -8.45 51.83 -23.49
CA PRO A 5 -7.64 50.90 -24.31
C PRO A 5 -7.16 49.67 -23.48
N ALA A 6 -6.49 48.61 -23.96
CA ALA A 6 -5.73 48.32 -25.17
C ALA A 6 -5.74 46.79 -25.43
N ARG A 7 -5.79 46.42 -26.71
CA ARG A 7 -5.51 45.07 -27.23
C ARG A 7 -4.02 44.95 -27.51
N THR A 8 -3.38 43.87 -27.08
CA THR A 8 -2.02 43.51 -27.54
C THR A 8 -2.11 42.24 -28.37
N THR A 9 -1.84 42.39 -29.67
CA THR A 9 -1.70 41.32 -30.65
C THR A 9 -0.28 40.77 -30.61
N LEU A 10 -0.11 39.46 -30.47
CA LEU A 10 1.15 38.77 -30.75
C LEU A 10 0.96 37.85 -31.96
N SER A 11 1.80 38.09 -32.97
CA SER A 11 1.92 37.31 -34.22
C SER A 11 2.44 35.89 -33.98
N PRO A 12 2.17 34.94 -34.90
CA PRO A 12 2.56 33.55 -34.73
C PRO A 12 4.01 33.34 -35.14
N THR A 13 4.85 32.86 -34.22
CA THR A 13 6.15 32.30 -34.57
C THR A 13 5.99 30.87 -35.03
N THR A 14 6.16 30.66 -36.33
CA THR A 14 6.46 29.39 -36.98
C THR A 14 7.78 28.82 -36.44
N THR A 15 7.74 27.61 -35.89
CA THR A 15 8.92 26.75 -35.75
C THR A 15 8.69 25.45 -36.51
N SER A 16 9.50 25.28 -37.55
CA SER A 16 9.61 24.10 -38.39
C SER A 16 10.13 22.90 -37.61
N PHE A 17 9.51 21.73 -37.80
CA PHE A 17 10.02 20.44 -37.35
C PHE A 17 11.14 19.95 -38.29
N PRO A 18 12.29 19.48 -37.78
CA PRO A 18 13.27 18.81 -38.63
C PRO A 18 12.82 17.40 -39.02
N THR A 19 13.03 17.08 -40.28
CA THR A 19 12.80 15.77 -40.91
C THR A 19 13.75 14.69 -40.37
N GLN A 20 13.39 13.43 -40.62
CA GLN A 20 13.85 12.20 -39.96
C GLN A 20 15.37 11.83 -40.06
N ASP A 21 16.27 12.71 -40.52
CA ASP A 21 17.64 12.31 -40.89
C ASP A 21 18.79 12.98 -40.09
N GLU A 22 18.50 13.60 -38.95
CA GLU A 22 19.52 14.15 -38.02
C GLU A 22 19.57 13.48 -36.63
N ARG A 23 18.95 12.31 -36.45
CA ARG A 23 18.95 11.54 -35.18
C ARG A 23 20.00 10.44 -35.07
N ARG A 24 21.18 10.62 -35.65
CA ARG A 24 22.34 9.75 -35.39
C ARG A 24 23.63 10.55 -35.27
N ARG A 25 23.78 11.25 -34.14
CA ARG A 25 25.03 11.55 -33.40
C ARG A 25 24.70 12.65 -32.38
N ASN A 26 25.17 12.48 -31.15
CA ASN A 26 25.10 13.41 -30.00
C ASN A 26 23.85 13.25 -29.11
N GLY A 27 23.97 12.40 -28.10
CA GLY A 27 23.05 12.35 -26.96
C GLY A 27 23.55 13.24 -25.82
N CYS A 28 22.78 14.30 -25.54
CA CYS A 28 22.54 14.93 -24.23
C CYS A 28 21.81 16.28 -24.47
N PRO A 29 20.53 16.45 -24.09
CA PRO A 29 19.88 17.76 -24.07
C PRO A 29 20.15 18.46 -22.73
N ASN A 30 20.63 19.71 -22.81
CA ASN A 30 20.70 20.65 -21.69
C ASN A 30 19.29 21.18 -21.36
N PHE A 31 18.85 21.05 -20.11
CA PHE A 31 17.83 21.93 -19.52
C PHE A 31 18.47 22.73 -18.39
N ARG A 32 18.34 24.05 -18.47
CA ARG A 32 18.92 25.04 -17.55
C ARG A 32 17.75 25.76 -16.87
N LEU A 33 17.55 25.54 -15.58
CA LEU A 33 16.76 26.41 -14.70
C LEU A 33 17.73 27.16 -13.77
N THR A 34 17.38 28.41 -13.50
CA THR A 34 18.22 29.48 -12.95
C THR A 34 18.30 29.49 -11.42
N GLY A 35 19.51 29.63 -10.87
CA GLY A 35 19.79 29.97 -9.45
C GLY A 35 21.20 29.55 -8.99
N HIS A 36 22.16 30.50 -8.96
CA HIS A 36 23.59 30.35 -8.58
C HIS A 36 23.84 29.97 -7.09
N PRO A 37 25.10 29.67 -6.65
CA PRO A 37 26.24 29.04 -7.32
C PRO A 37 26.99 27.97 -6.46
N SER A 38 27.41 26.86 -7.04
CA SER A 38 28.78 26.36 -6.88
C SER A 38 29.11 25.41 -8.03
N VAL A 39 30.23 25.66 -8.71
CA VAL A 39 30.71 24.88 -9.86
C VAL A 39 32.05 24.31 -9.44
N SER A 40 32.08 23.05 -9.04
CA SER A 40 33.33 22.28 -8.95
C SER A 40 33.21 20.77 -9.17
N ASP A 41 32.04 20.13 -9.10
CA ASP A 41 31.98 18.65 -9.06
C ASP A 41 31.51 17.91 -10.33
N ASP A 42 30.86 18.58 -11.29
CA ASP A 42 30.31 17.90 -12.49
C ASP A 42 31.38 17.43 -13.50
N ARG A 43 32.62 17.95 -13.41
CA ARG A 43 33.72 17.48 -14.27
C ARG A 43 34.44 16.24 -13.73
N LEU A 44 34.26 15.91 -12.45
CA LEU A 44 34.90 14.75 -11.83
C LEU A 44 34.12 13.46 -12.15
N ILE A 45 32.79 13.53 -12.12
CA ILE A 45 31.90 12.38 -12.34
C ILE A 45 31.99 11.86 -13.79
N CYS A 46 32.04 12.76 -14.79
CA CYS A 46 32.18 12.36 -16.20
C CYS A 46 33.54 11.75 -16.57
N LYS A 47 34.61 12.03 -15.80
CA LYS A 47 35.93 11.41 -16.03
C LYS A 47 35.99 9.99 -15.47
N THR A 48 35.32 9.73 -14.35
CA THR A 48 35.28 8.42 -13.69
C THR A 48 34.50 7.40 -14.52
N VAL A 49 33.34 7.77 -15.07
CA VAL A 49 32.47 6.87 -15.86
C VAL A 49 33.10 6.50 -17.21
N ARG A 50 33.85 7.41 -17.86
CA ARG A 50 34.53 7.11 -19.13
C ARG A 50 35.71 6.15 -18.99
N SER A 51 36.31 6.07 -17.80
CA SER A 51 37.42 5.14 -17.52
C SER A 51 36.95 3.71 -17.18
N ALA A 52 35.66 3.52 -16.85
CA ALA A 52 35.11 2.24 -16.43
C ALA A 52 34.57 1.37 -17.59
N LEU A 53 34.41 1.92 -18.80
CA LEU A 53 33.69 1.28 -19.92
C LEU A 53 34.54 1.05 -21.19
N SER A 54 35.86 1.16 -21.12
CA SER A 54 36.74 0.78 -22.23
C SER A 54 37.28 -0.65 -22.01
N PRO A 55 37.10 -1.58 -22.97
CA PRO A 55 37.72 -2.90 -22.88
C PRO A 55 39.22 -2.78 -23.21
N ASP A 56 40.07 -2.84 -22.19
CA ASP A 56 41.51 -2.99 -22.38
C ASP A 56 41.85 -4.42 -22.86
N PRO A 57 42.87 -4.59 -23.71
CA PRO A 57 43.28 -5.90 -24.21
C PRO A 57 43.83 -6.78 -23.07
N LEU A 58 43.63 -8.10 -23.21
CA LEU A 58 44.10 -9.12 -22.27
C LEU A 58 45.58 -8.93 -21.91
N PRO A 59 45.96 -9.03 -20.62
CA PRO A 59 47.31 -8.75 -20.18
C PRO A 59 48.27 -9.83 -20.67
N GLN A 60 49.37 -9.40 -21.31
CA GLN A 60 50.54 -10.25 -21.47
C GLN A 60 51.15 -10.58 -20.10
N GLU A 61 51.65 -11.80 -19.98
CA GLU A 61 52.25 -12.36 -18.77
C GLU A 61 53.22 -11.38 -18.10
N GLY A 62 52.94 -11.03 -16.84
CA GLY A 62 53.91 -10.34 -15.99
C GLY A 62 53.45 -9.03 -15.31
N ASN A 63 52.22 -8.91 -14.80
CA ASN A 63 51.99 -8.03 -13.64
C ASN A 63 50.66 -8.34 -12.91
N MET A 64 50.71 -9.22 -11.92
CA MET A 64 49.54 -9.70 -11.16
C MET A 64 49.05 -8.68 -10.10
N LEU A 65 49.87 -7.66 -9.77
CA LEU A 65 49.62 -6.72 -8.67
C LEU A 65 48.40 -5.77 -8.80
N PRO A 66 48.10 -5.16 -9.97
CA PRO A 66 46.99 -4.22 -10.10
C PRO A 66 45.61 -4.91 -10.09
N ALA A 67 45.51 -6.13 -10.62
CA ALA A 67 44.29 -6.94 -10.55
C ALA A 67 44.01 -7.39 -9.11
N ILE A 68 45.05 -7.84 -8.38
CA ILE A 68 44.95 -8.20 -6.96
C ILE A 68 44.55 -7.00 -6.10
N ARG A 69 45.11 -5.80 -6.36
CA ARG A 69 44.71 -4.57 -5.64
C ARG A 69 43.24 -4.20 -5.87
N ARG A 70 42.73 -4.28 -7.11
CA ARG A 70 41.33 -3.97 -7.42
C ARG A 70 40.36 -4.95 -6.76
N ILE A 71 40.67 -6.26 -6.80
CA ILE A 71 39.88 -7.28 -6.11
C ILE A 71 39.92 -7.02 -4.60
N ALA A 72 41.09 -6.77 -4.01
CA ALA A 72 41.22 -6.47 -2.59
C ALA A 72 40.46 -5.19 -2.18
N THR A 73 40.43 -4.14 -3.00
CA THR A 73 39.66 -2.91 -2.71
C THR A 73 38.16 -3.14 -2.79
N VAL A 74 37.67 -3.91 -3.76
CA VAL A 74 36.24 -4.26 -3.88
C VAL A 74 35.81 -5.17 -2.72
N THR A 75 36.63 -6.17 -2.35
CA THR A 75 36.36 -7.04 -1.20
C THR A 75 36.42 -6.27 0.12
N TYR A 76 37.35 -5.32 0.29
CA TYR A 76 37.44 -4.49 1.49
C TYR A 76 36.29 -3.48 1.59
N ALA A 77 35.86 -2.89 0.47
CA ALA A 77 34.68 -2.04 0.45
C ALA A 77 33.40 -2.83 0.73
N ALA A 78 33.25 -4.04 0.18
CA ALA A 78 32.14 -4.93 0.49
C ALA A 78 32.14 -5.36 1.97
N LEU A 79 33.32 -5.66 2.54
CA LEU A 79 33.46 -5.98 3.96
C LEU A 79 33.11 -4.78 4.85
N LEU A 80 33.59 -3.58 4.51
CA LEU A 80 33.24 -2.35 5.24
C LEU A 80 31.73 -2.05 5.17
N LEU A 81 31.11 -2.29 4.02
CA LEU A 81 29.67 -2.11 3.84
C LEU A 81 28.88 -3.14 4.67
N GLN A 82 29.30 -4.41 4.68
CA GLN A 82 28.71 -5.45 5.53
C GLN A 82 28.84 -5.12 7.02
N THR A 83 30.00 -4.64 7.46
CA THR A 83 30.17 -4.21 8.86
C THR A 83 29.33 -2.99 9.21
N ALA A 84 29.16 -2.04 8.28
CA ALA A 84 28.36 -0.85 8.52
C ALA A 84 26.85 -1.16 8.62
N ILE A 85 26.36 -2.12 7.82
CA ILE A 85 24.98 -2.64 7.88
C ILE A 85 24.77 -3.37 9.21
N ALA A 86 25.62 -4.34 9.56
CA ALA A 86 25.50 -5.04 10.85
C ALA A 86 25.56 -4.09 12.07
N HIS A 87 26.39 -3.04 12.02
CA HIS A 87 26.43 -2.02 13.08
C HIS A 87 25.25 -1.03 13.08
N ALA A 88 24.46 -0.96 12.01
CA ALA A 88 23.21 -0.21 11.97
C ALA A 88 22.09 -1.07 12.59
N GLU A 89 21.98 -2.34 12.16
CA GLU A 89 21.06 -3.34 12.70
C GLU A 89 21.21 -3.48 14.22
N ASP A 90 22.45 -3.63 14.71
CA ASP A 90 22.76 -3.68 16.16
C ASP A 90 22.25 -2.43 16.90
N ARG A 91 22.36 -1.25 16.27
CA ARG A 91 21.96 0.03 16.87
C ARG A 91 20.45 0.21 16.90
N GLU A 92 19.74 -0.25 15.87
CA GLU A 92 18.28 -0.22 15.82
C GLU A 92 17.69 -1.15 16.87
N ILE A 93 18.23 -2.36 17.00
CA ILE A 93 17.83 -3.31 18.05
C ILE A 93 18.11 -2.75 19.45
N GLU A 94 19.29 -2.17 19.69
CA GLU A 94 19.64 -1.53 20.96
C GLU A 94 18.73 -0.33 21.28
N THR A 95 18.37 0.46 20.26
CA THR A 95 17.49 1.62 20.41
C THR A 95 16.07 1.19 20.72
N LEU A 96 15.52 0.20 20.00
CA LEU A 96 14.21 -0.39 20.29
C LEU A 96 14.18 -0.97 21.71
N ARG A 97 15.20 -1.74 22.09
CA ARG A 97 15.31 -2.30 23.44
C ARG A 97 15.33 -1.22 24.51
N SER A 98 16.13 -0.17 24.31
CA SER A 98 16.20 0.96 25.26
C SER A 98 14.87 1.70 25.35
N LEU A 99 14.20 1.91 24.22
CA LEU A 99 12.90 2.58 24.15
C LEU A 99 11.83 1.81 24.92
N ILE A 100 11.81 0.48 24.75
CA ILE A 100 10.86 -0.40 25.40
C ILE A 100 11.20 -0.55 26.88
N ASP A 101 12.44 -0.90 27.25
CA ASP A 101 12.82 -1.15 28.65
C ASP A 101 12.77 0.11 29.52
N THR A 102 12.93 1.31 28.94
CA THR A 102 12.96 2.60 29.66
C THR A 102 12.11 3.69 28.97
N PRO A 103 10.77 3.58 28.97
CA PRO A 103 9.89 4.52 28.28
C PRO A 103 10.05 5.98 28.73
N GLU A 104 10.44 6.21 29.99
CA GLU A 104 10.73 7.53 30.53
C GLU A 104 11.95 8.22 29.89
N SER A 105 12.84 7.43 29.28
CA SER A 105 14.03 7.91 28.57
C SER A 105 13.79 8.15 27.08
N ALA A 106 12.58 7.88 26.57
CA ALA A 106 12.23 7.97 25.15
C ALA A 106 12.53 9.35 24.52
N ALA A 107 12.32 10.43 25.27
CA ALA A 107 12.64 11.79 24.82
C ALA A 107 14.12 11.96 24.43
N GLY A 108 15.01 11.21 25.07
CA GLY A 108 16.43 11.19 24.78
C GLY A 108 16.80 10.33 23.57
N LEU A 109 15.88 9.56 23.00
CA LEU A 109 16.13 8.64 21.88
C LEU A 109 15.58 9.16 20.55
N VAL A 110 14.66 10.12 20.58
CA VAL A 110 13.99 10.65 19.38
C VAL A 110 14.68 11.88 18.80
N SER A 111 14.56 12.06 17.48
CA SER A 111 14.97 13.28 16.78
C SER A 111 13.99 14.44 17.05
N GLU A 112 14.42 15.68 16.77
CA GLU A 112 13.54 16.86 16.90
C GLU A 112 12.34 16.80 15.95
N SER A 113 12.53 16.29 14.73
CA SER A 113 11.44 16.11 13.76
C SER A 113 10.43 15.09 14.24
N PHE A 114 10.90 13.97 14.81
CA PHE A 114 10.00 12.96 15.37
C PHE A 114 9.23 13.51 16.57
N ALA A 115 9.91 14.14 17.54
CA ALA A 115 9.27 14.70 18.73
C ALA A 115 8.20 15.76 18.42
N LYS A 116 8.33 16.46 17.29
CA LYS A 116 7.32 17.42 16.81
C LYS A 116 6.07 16.73 16.24
N ALA A 117 6.23 15.57 15.63
CA ALA A 117 5.13 14.80 15.05
C ALA A 117 4.44 13.92 16.11
N VAL A 118 5.22 13.35 17.03
CA VAL A 118 4.78 12.45 18.10
C VAL A 118 5.25 13.03 19.44
N PRO A 119 4.37 13.72 20.19
CA PRO A 119 4.72 14.22 21.51
C PRO A 119 5.14 13.10 22.46
N THR A 120 6.08 13.38 23.37
CA THR A 120 6.62 12.38 24.31
C THR A 120 5.53 11.66 25.10
N GLU A 121 4.51 12.38 25.58
CA GLU A 121 3.40 11.78 26.33
C GLU A 121 2.62 10.74 25.50
N GLN A 122 2.44 11.01 24.20
CA GLN A 122 1.79 10.06 23.29
C GLN A 122 2.67 8.83 23.08
N LEU A 123 3.98 9.01 22.88
CA LEU A 123 4.92 7.89 22.75
C LEU A 123 4.95 7.03 24.01
N THR A 124 5.00 7.65 25.19
CA THR A 124 4.97 6.94 26.47
C THR A 124 3.68 6.14 26.63
N ALA A 125 2.51 6.73 26.31
CA ALA A 125 1.23 6.01 26.37
C ALA A 125 1.18 4.80 25.43
N ILE A 126 1.75 4.90 24.22
CA ILE A 126 1.85 3.78 23.28
C ILE A 126 2.73 2.66 23.87
N LEU A 127 3.89 3.01 24.43
CA LEU A 127 4.81 2.03 25.03
C LEU A 127 4.18 1.34 26.26
N GLU A 128 3.47 2.10 27.10
CA GLU A 128 2.73 1.56 28.25
C GLU A 128 1.64 0.57 27.80
N GLN A 129 0.87 0.91 26.76
CA GLN A 129 -0.14 0.02 26.18
C GLN A 129 0.50 -1.28 25.64
N LEU A 130 1.63 -1.16 24.92
CA LEU A 130 2.34 -2.33 24.40
C LEU A 130 2.84 -3.23 25.52
N HIS A 131 3.37 -2.67 26.62
CA HIS A 131 3.78 -3.44 27.78
C HIS A 131 2.61 -4.14 28.48
N GLU A 132 1.48 -3.45 28.65
CA GLU A 132 0.28 -4.02 29.27
C GLU A 132 -0.24 -5.20 28.44
N GLN A 133 -0.18 -5.10 27.11
CA GLN A 133 -0.66 -6.14 26.20
C GLN A 133 0.31 -7.31 26.05
N ALA A 134 1.59 -7.03 25.84
CA ALA A 134 2.59 -8.03 25.42
C ALA A 134 3.35 -8.67 26.59
N GLY A 135 3.40 -7.99 27.74
CA GLY A 135 4.22 -8.41 28.87
C GLY A 135 5.73 -8.21 28.64
N PRO A 136 6.59 -8.90 29.41
CA PRO A 136 8.04 -8.75 29.32
C PRO A 136 8.59 -9.09 27.93
N VAL A 137 9.45 -8.23 27.39
CA VAL A 137 10.19 -8.49 26.16
C VAL A 137 11.28 -9.52 26.40
N THR A 138 11.28 -10.58 25.60
CA THR A 138 12.23 -11.69 25.65
C THR A 138 13.32 -11.57 24.58
N GLY A 139 13.08 -10.84 23.50
CA GLY A 139 14.04 -10.67 22.41
C GLY A 139 13.59 -9.65 21.37
N ILE A 140 14.52 -9.22 20.51
CA ILE A 140 14.23 -8.43 19.31
C ILE A 140 15.07 -9.04 18.21
N THR A 141 14.45 -9.32 17.06
CA THR A 141 15.11 -9.84 15.86
C THR A 141 14.75 -9.01 14.66
N GLU A 142 15.62 -9.01 13.66
CA GLU A 142 15.37 -8.39 12.35
C GLU A 142 15.19 -9.49 11.29
N ASP A 143 14.30 -9.22 10.33
CA ASP A 143 14.06 -10.04 9.13
C ASP A 143 13.74 -9.14 7.92
N ASP A 144 13.45 -9.76 6.77
CA ASP A 144 13.14 -9.04 5.52
C ASP A 144 11.88 -8.14 5.59
N ASP A 145 11.06 -8.31 6.64
CA ASP A 145 9.84 -7.52 6.89
C ASP A 145 10.06 -6.47 8.01
N GLY A 146 11.29 -6.24 8.49
CA GLY A 146 11.63 -5.24 9.52
C GLY A 146 12.00 -5.88 10.86
N TYR A 147 11.57 -5.26 11.98
CA TYR A 147 11.88 -5.77 13.33
C TYR A 147 10.71 -6.55 13.92
N LEU A 148 11.03 -7.55 14.73
CA LEU A 148 10.09 -8.33 15.51
C LEU A 148 10.51 -8.29 16.98
N ILE A 149 9.73 -7.59 17.80
CA ILE A 149 9.90 -7.55 19.25
C ILE A 149 9.13 -8.74 19.83
N ARG A 150 9.84 -9.69 20.43
CA ARG A 150 9.26 -10.88 21.04
C ARG A 150 8.97 -10.64 22.50
N ALA A 151 7.74 -10.90 22.93
CA ALA A 151 7.34 -10.81 24.33
C ALA A 151 6.64 -12.09 24.80
N GLU A 152 6.40 -12.20 26.11
CA GLU A 152 5.79 -13.41 26.69
C GLU A 152 4.39 -13.71 26.16
N ALA A 153 3.56 -12.68 25.92
CA ALA A 153 2.18 -12.85 25.46
C ALA A 153 2.05 -12.83 23.93
N GLY A 154 3.09 -12.46 23.19
CA GLY A 154 3.00 -12.23 21.74
C GLY A 154 4.14 -11.41 21.18
N ASP A 155 4.14 -11.28 19.86
CA ASP A 155 5.12 -10.51 19.12
C ASP A 155 4.56 -9.14 18.71
N ILE A 156 5.41 -8.12 18.70
CA ILE A 156 5.10 -6.77 18.22
C ILE A 156 6.03 -6.49 17.03
N PRO A 157 5.54 -6.60 15.78
CA PRO A 157 6.33 -6.18 14.65
C PRO A 157 6.52 -4.67 14.64
N ALA A 158 7.67 -4.19 14.21
CA ALA A 158 8.01 -2.77 14.23
C ALA A 158 8.92 -2.38 13.06
N ASP A 159 8.77 -1.13 12.64
CA ASP A 159 9.71 -0.43 11.76
C ASP A 159 10.36 0.70 12.53
N ILE A 160 11.66 0.88 12.38
CA ILE A 160 12.43 1.98 12.98
C ILE A 160 13.37 2.56 11.93
N GLU A 161 13.50 3.89 11.94
CA GLU A 161 14.49 4.60 11.15
C GLU A 161 15.31 5.49 12.09
N LEU A 162 16.63 5.41 11.99
CA LEU A 162 17.56 6.24 12.75
C LEU A 162 18.29 7.26 11.86
N ASP A 163 18.55 8.44 12.41
CA ASP A 163 19.50 9.38 11.80
C ASP A 163 20.97 8.97 12.04
N ALA A 164 21.90 9.72 11.44
CA ALA A 164 23.34 9.45 11.57
C ALA A 164 23.87 9.54 13.01
N SER A 165 23.12 10.16 13.93
CA SER A 165 23.44 10.26 15.36
C SER A 165 22.78 9.16 16.21
N GLY A 166 22.01 8.26 15.59
CA GLY A 166 21.29 7.18 16.25
C GLY A 166 19.98 7.63 16.89
N LYS A 167 19.39 8.74 16.44
CA LYS A 167 18.08 9.22 16.93
C LYS A 167 16.96 8.74 16.04
N ILE A 168 15.83 8.38 16.64
CA ILE A 168 14.64 7.91 15.93
C ILE A 168 14.07 9.04 15.08
N THR A 169 13.99 8.83 13.76
CA THR A 169 13.31 9.70 12.79
C THR A 169 11.99 9.12 12.31
N GLY A 170 11.85 7.80 12.36
CA GLY A 170 10.63 7.05 12.08
C GLY A 170 10.48 5.88 13.05
N LEU A 171 9.25 5.63 13.51
CA LEU A 171 8.93 4.49 14.35
C LEU A 171 7.47 4.11 14.10
N PHE A 172 7.23 2.84 13.82
CA PHE A 172 5.90 2.30 13.63
C PHE A 172 5.80 0.95 14.33
N PHE A 173 4.80 0.79 15.20
CA PHE A 173 4.44 -0.51 15.76
C PHE A 173 3.24 -1.04 15.00
N HIS A 174 3.39 -2.24 14.45
CA HIS A 174 2.31 -2.97 13.79
C HIS A 174 1.38 -3.59 14.85
N PRO A 175 0.15 -4.01 14.46
CA PRO A 175 -0.75 -4.69 15.37
C PRO A 175 -0.07 -5.85 16.10
N PHE A 176 -0.23 -5.88 17.43
CA PHE A 176 0.26 -6.95 18.28
C PHE A 176 -0.25 -8.30 17.80
N GLN A 177 0.64 -9.29 17.75
CA GLN A 177 0.36 -10.65 17.32
C GLN A 177 0.38 -11.55 18.56
N PRO A 178 -0.79 -11.91 19.12
CA PRO A 178 -0.83 -12.81 20.27
C PRO A 178 -0.10 -14.11 19.96
N SER A 179 0.75 -14.55 20.89
CA SER A 179 1.41 -15.85 20.83
C SER A 179 0.84 -16.78 21.90
N GLY A 180 0.92 -18.07 21.63
CA GLY A 180 0.22 -19.07 22.42
C GLY A 180 -1.22 -19.27 21.95
N GLY A 181 -1.71 -20.50 22.11
CA GLY A 181 -2.99 -20.94 21.54
C GLY A 181 -2.84 -21.63 20.19
N SER A 182 -3.82 -22.45 19.87
CA SER A 182 -3.98 -23.12 18.58
C SER A 182 -4.64 -22.19 17.55
N MET A 183 -4.57 -22.54 16.27
CA MET A 183 -5.32 -21.82 15.24
C MET A 183 -6.83 -21.84 15.53
N GLU A 184 -7.32 -22.92 16.12
CA GLU A 184 -8.70 -23.06 16.58
C GLU A 184 -9.06 -22.05 17.68
N ASP A 185 -8.15 -21.76 18.61
CA ASP A 185 -8.37 -20.74 19.65
C ASP A 185 -8.48 -19.34 19.02
N THR A 186 -7.57 -19.00 18.11
CA THR A 186 -7.61 -17.72 17.39
C THR A 186 -8.88 -17.57 16.55
N LEU A 187 -9.32 -18.64 15.87
CA LEU A 187 -10.58 -18.65 15.13
C LEU A 187 -11.80 -18.53 16.06
N ALA A 188 -11.75 -19.10 17.27
CA ALA A 188 -12.79 -18.96 18.27
C ALA A 188 -12.90 -17.51 18.77
N ASP A 189 -11.77 -16.85 18.99
CA ASP A 189 -11.72 -15.43 19.38
C ASP A 189 -12.29 -14.53 18.28
N ILE A 190 -11.89 -14.75 17.02
CA ILE A 190 -12.46 -14.06 15.86
C ILE A 190 -13.97 -14.32 15.77
N ALA A 191 -14.40 -15.56 15.97
CA ALA A 191 -15.81 -15.94 15.93
C ALA A 191 -16.66 -15.28 17.03
N ALA A 192 -16.03 -14.83 18.12
CA ALA A 192 -16.66 -14.21 19.28
C ALA A 192 -16.65 -12.67 19.25
N LEU A 193 -16.03 -12.05 18.24
CA LEU A 193 -16.06 -10.60 18.06
C LEU A 193 -17.51 -10.10 17.97
N PRO A 194 -17.80 -8.88 18.47
CA PRO A 194 -19.11 -8.25 18.32
C PRO A 194 -19.53 -8.10 16.85
N GLY A 195 -20.82 -8.21 16.59
CA GLY A 195 -21.39 -8.08 15.24
C GLY A 195 -21.49 -9.39 14.47
N THR A 196 -21.52 -9.29 13.15
CA THR A 196 -21.56 -10.42 12.22
C THR A 196 -20.17 -10.69 11.68
N VAL A 197 -19.69 -11.91 11.89
CA VAL A 197 -18.36 -12.35 11.47
C VAL A 197 -18.47 -13.42 10.38
N SER A 198 -17.67 -13.26 9.33
CA SER A 198 -17.37 -14.28 8.33
C SER A 198 -15.87 -14.49 8.26
N TYR A 199 -15.41 -15.74 8.16
CA TYR A 199 -14.03 -16.03 7.83
C TYR A 199 -13.89 -17.27 6.94
N LEU A 200 -12.79 -17.32 6.22
CA LEU A 200 -12.36 -18.46 5.43
C LEU A 200 -10.84 -18.61 5.50
N VAL A 201 -10.38 -19.83 5.74
CA VAL A 201 -8.98 -20.25 5.67
C VAL A 201 -8.88 -21.43 4.70
N THR A 202 -8.02 -21.31 3.69
CA THR A 202 -7.81 -22.35 2.67
C THR A 202 -6.33 -22.68 2.51
N ALA A 203 -6.06 -23.91 2.05
CA ALA A 203 -4.75 -24.37 1.59
C ALA A 203 -4.92 -25.16 0.31
N GLU A 204 -4.15 -24.85 -0.73
CA GLU A 204 -4.22 -25.50 -2.05
C GLU A 204 -5.64 -25.52 -2.66
N GLY A 205 -6.46 -24.52 -2.34
CA GLY A 205 -7.85 -24.42 -2.77
C GLY A 205 -8.86 -25.24 -1.96
N GLU A 206 -8.40 -26.03 -0.98
CA GLU A 206 -9.26 -26.77 -0.05
C GLU A 206 -9.55 -25.92 1.19
N THR A 207 -10.80 -25.93 1.65
CA THR A 207 -11.20 -25.25 2.90
C THR A 207 -10.63 -25.99 4.11
N LEU A 208 -9.87 -25.28 4.93
CA LEU A 208 -9.41 -25.77 6.24
C LEU A 208 -10.38 -25.39 7.34
N HIS A 209 -10.77 -24.11 7.38
CA HIS A 209 -11.69 -23.56 8.37
C HIS A 209 -12.58 -22.50 7.74
N GLU A 210 -13.84 -22.45 8.16
CA GLU A 210 -14.78 -21.45 7.69
C GLU A 210 -15.85 -21.12 8.75
N LYS A 211 -16.37 -19.90 8.64
CA LYS A 211 -17.59 -19.45 9.29
C LYS A 211 -18.29 -18.50 8.33
N ASN A 212 -19.52 -18.84 7.93
CA ASN A 212 -20.33 -17.99 7.03
C ASN A 212 -19.58 -17.60 5.73
N ALA A 213 -18.79 -18.52 5.16
CA ALA A 213 -17.86 -18.19 4.06
C ALA A 213 -18.56 -17.72 2.78
N GLU A 214 -19.78 -18.20 2.54
CA GLU A 214 -20.63 -17.82 1.40
C GLU A 214 -21.49 -16.57 1.68
N THR A 215 -21.61 -16.14 2.94
CA THR A 215 -22.48 -15.01 3.31
C THR A 215 -21.85 -13.69 2.86
N PRO A 216 -22.52 -12.92 1.98
CA PRO A 216 -22.02 -11.60 1.60
C PRO A 216 -22.15 -10.62 2.78
N LEU A 217 -21.06 -9.96 3.11
CA LEU A 217 -20.98 -8.90 4.12
C LEU A 217 -20.39 -7.64 3.48
N ALA A 218 -20.57 -6.47 4.08
CA ALA A 218 -19.90 -5.27 3.63
C ALA A 218 -18.39 -5.43 3.82
N VAL A 219 -17.60 -5.08 2.81
CA VAL A 219 -16.14 -5.33 2.82
C VAL A 219 -15.30 -4.08 2.64
N GLY A 220 -15.94 -2.91 2.52
CA GLY A 220 -15.27 -1.65 2.22
C GLY A 220 -14.34 -1.80 1.01
N SER A 221 -13.12 -1.27 1.11
CA SER A 221 -12.14 -1.25 0.01
C SER A 221 -11.61 -2.61 -0.47
N ALA A 222 -12.01 -3.75 0.09
CA ALA A 222 -11.58 -5.06 -0.41
C ALA A 222 -12.14 -5.37 -1.81
N PHE A 223 -13.25 -4.74 -2.22
CA PHE A 223 -13.80 -4.86 -3.58
C PHE A 223 -12.81 -4.48 -4.69
N LYS A 224 -11.77 -3.69 -4.36
CA LYS A 224 -10.70 -3.27 -5.28
C LYS A 224 -9.91 -4.45 -5.84
N LEU A 225 -9.96 -5.62 -5.19
CA LEU A 225 -9.46 -6.88 -5.78
C LEU A 225 -10.19 -7.23 -7.09
N GLY A 226 -11.51 -6.99 -7.17
CA GLY A 226 -12.28 -7.15 -8.40
C GLY A 226 -11.89 -6.16 -9.49
N VAL A 227 -11.62 -4.91 -9.13
CA VAL A 227 -11.11 -3.90 -10.07
C VAL A 227 -9.76 -4.33 -10.65
N LEU A 228 -8.84 -4.80 -9.78
CA LEU A 228 -7.55 -5.31 -10.19
C LEU A 228 -7.68 -6.55 -11.10
N LYS A 229 -8.59 -7.47 -10.77
CA LYS A 229 -8.86 -8.66 -11.59
C LYS A 229 -9.22 -8.29 -13.02
N VAL A 230 -10.15 -7.34 -13.20
CA VAL A 230 -10.56 -6.90 -14.54
C VAL A 230 -9.42 -6.22 -15.30
N LEU A 231 -8.59 -5.44 -14.62
CA LEU A 231 -7.40 -4.84 -15.22
C LEU A 231 -6.41 -5.91 -15.69
N MET A 232 -6.11 -6.88 -14.83
CA MET A 232 -5.20 -7.98 -15.15
C MET A 232 -5.71 -8.81 -16.31
N ASP A 233 -7.01 -9.10 -16.37
CA ASP A 233 -7.63 -9.80 -17.51
C ASP A 233 -7.46 -9.04 -18.83
N ASP A 234 -7.57 -7.71 -18.80
CA ASP A 234 -7.33 -6.88 -19.99
C ASP A 234 -5.86 -6.88 -20.42
N ILE A 235 -4.93 -6.93 -19.46
CA ILE A 235 -3.49 -6.98 -19.72
C ILE A 235 -3.09 -8.36 -20.27
N GLU A 236 -3.56 -9.44 -19.67
CA GLU A 236 -3.31 -10.81 -20.13
C GLU A 236 -3.89 -11.03 -21.53
N ALA A 237 -5.08 -10.50 -21.80
CA ALA A 237 -5.70 -10.55 -23.13
C ALA A 237 -5.04 -9.60 -24.15
N GLY A 238 -4.03 -8.81 -23.77
CA GLY A 238 -3.34 -7.87 -24.65
C GLY A 238 -4.19 -6.67 -25.10
N LYS A 239 -5.31 -6.40 -24.41
CA LYS A 239 -6.18 -5.23 -24.67
C LYS A 239 -5.59 -3.94 -24.11
N ARG A 240 -4.77 -4.07 -23.06
CA ARG A 240 -4.09 -2.98 -22.35
C ARG A 240 -2.68 -3.41 -21.97
N ARG A 241 -1.86 -2.44 -21.55
CA ARG A 241 -0.54 -2.67 -20.97
C ARG A 241 -0.37 -1.85 -19.70
N TRP A 242 0.48 -2.31 -18.80
CA TRP A 242 0.78 -1.64 -17.54
C TRP A 242 1.24 -0.19 -17.72
N GLU A 243 1.97 0.08 -18.80
CA GLU A 243 2.53 1.37 -19.19
C GLU A 243 1.55 2.28 -19.95
N ASP A 244 0.33 1.82 -20.25
CA ASP A 244 -0.69 2.69 -20.85
C ASP A 244 -1.02 3.84 -19.88
N VAL A 245 -1.10 5.07 -20.41
CA VAL A 245 -1.23 6.29 -19.62
C VAL A 245 -2.63 6.86 -19.74
N GLU A 246 -3.25 7.15 -18.60
CA GLU A 246 -4.56 7.77 -18.49
C GLU A 246 -4.46 9.07 -17.70
N ALA A 247 -5.23 10.07 -18.11
CA ALA A 247 -5.25 11.37 -17.47
C ALA A 247 -6.34 11.44 -16.39
N LEU A 248 -6.02 12.01 -15.24
CA LEU A 248 -6.97 12.28 -14.16
C LEU A 248 -8.06 13.27 -14.62
N ARG A 249 -9.34 12.91 -14.44
CA ARG A 249 -10.49 13.73 -14.84
C ARG A 249 -11.31 14.18 -13.63
N PRO A 250 -12.14 15.24 -13.76
CA PRO A 250 -12.98 15.73 -12.67
C PRO A 250 -13.86 14.66 -12.03
N GLU A 251 -14.45 13.78 -12.85
CA GLU A 251 -15.34 12.70 -12.43
C GLU A 251 -14.63 11.59 -11.63
N ASP A 252 -13.31 11.51 -11.72
CA ASP A 252 -12.52 10.49 -11.02
C ASP A 252 -12.20 10.87 -9.57
N ILE A 253 -12.28 12.16 -9.24
CA ILE A 253 -11.89 12.66 -7.92
C ILE A 253 -12.84 12.09 -6.87
N SER A 254 -12.27 11.49 -5.83
CA SER A 254 -13.01 10.92 -4.70
C SER A 254 -12.44 11.42 -3.36
N LEU A 255 -13.06 11.04 -2.25
CA LEU A 255 -12.56 11.34 -0.91
C LEU A 255 -11.45 10.34 -0.52
N PRO A 256 -10.59 10.68 0.46
CA PRO A 256 -9.62 9.74 1.02
C PRO A 256 -10.26 8.41 1.46
N SER A 257 -9.50 7.32 1.58
CA SER A 257 -8.05 7.19 1.48
C SER A 257 -7.47 7.37 0.07
N GLY A 258 -6.15 7.61 0.02
CA GLY A 258 -5.42 7.97 -1.19
C GLY A 258 -4.87 9.39 -1.19
N ARG A 259 -4.16 9.72 -2.27
CA ARG A 259 -3.51 11.01 -2.52
C ARG A 259 -3.84 11.61 -3.87
N LEU A 260 -4.30 10.84 -4.86
CA LEU A 260 -4.52 11.33 -6.21
C LEU A 260 -5.59 12.45 -6.30
N GLN A 261 -6.51 12.53 -5.34
CA GLN A 261 -7.51 13.61 -5.23
C GLN A 261 -6.87 15.01 -5.10
N THR A 262 -5.60 15.10 -4.68
CA THR A 262 -4.87 16.36 -4.52
C THR A 262 -4.08 16.77 -5.77
N PHE A 263 -3.99 15.89 -6.76
CA PHE A 263 -3.23 16.15 -7.98
C PHE A 263 -4.02 17.03 -8.95
N PRO A 264 -3.35 17.86 -9.76
CA PRO A 264 -4.01 18.64 -10.80
C PRO A 264 -4.73 17.76 -11.81
N LEU A 265 -5.91 18.20 -12.27
CA LEU A 265 -6.61 17.58 -13.39
C LEU A 265 -5.70 17.50 -14.63
N GLY A 266 -5.80 16.40 -15.38
CA GLY A 266 -4.94 16.11 -16.51
C GLY A 266 -3.59 15.49 -16.15
N SER A 267 -3.29 15.29 -14.86
CA SER A 267 -2.08 14.56 -14.44
C SER A 267 -2.04 13.16 -15.07
N PRO A 268 -0.92 12.76 -15.71
CA PRO A 268 -0.81 11.46 -16.35
C PRO A 268 -0.40 10.37 -15.35
N PHE A 269 -1.11 9.26 -15.35
CA PHE A 269 -0.77 8.08 -14.56
C PHE A 269 -0.79 6.83 -15.43
N THR A 270 0.19 5.94 -15.22
CA THR A 270 0.16 4.62 -15.86
C THR A 270 -0.87 3.72 -15.18
N LEU A 271 -1.40 2.71 -15.89
CA LEU A 271 -2.28 1.71 -15.28
C LEU A 271 -1.60 0.99 -14.10
N HIS A 272 -0.28 0.79 -14.17
CA HIS A 272 0.50 0.24 -13.05
C HIS A 272 0.47 1.16 -11.83
N THR A 273 0.73 2.46 -12.01
CA THR A 273 0.67 3.44 -10.92
C THR A 273 -0.73 3.50 -10.29
N LEU A 274 -1.78 3.47 -11.11
CA LEU A 274 -3.16 3.46 -10.60
C LEU A 274 -3.44 2.20 -9.79
N ALA A 275 -3.06 1.01 -10.29
CA ALA A 275 -3.25 -0.24 -9.58
C ALA A 275 -2.45 -0.30 -8.28
N ALA A 276 -1.18 0.15 -8.31
CA ALA A 276 -0.32 0.23 -7.14
C ALA A 276 -0.97 1.07 -6.03
N LEU A 277 -1.35 2.32 -6.35
CA LEU A 277 -1.98 3.22 -5.36
C LEU A 277 -3.36 2.71 -4.89
N MET A 278 -4.16 2.14 -5.80
CA MET A 278 -5.46 1.53 -5.46
C MET A 278 -5.30 0.38 -4.45
N ILE A 279 -4.26 -0.44 -4.58
CA ILE A 279 -4.07 -1.61 -3.72
C ILE A 279 -3.32 -1.25 -2.44
N SER A 280 -2.16 -0.57 -2.55
CA SER A 280 -1.26 -0.34 -1.42
C SER A 280 -1.75 0.75 -0.47
N GLU A 281 -2.34 1.81 -1.01
CA GLU A 281 -2.86 2.96 -0.23
C GLU A 281 -4.38 2.99 -0.17
N SER A 282 -5.03 2.04 -0.82
CA SER A 282 -6.48 2.05 -0.97
C SER A 282 -6.99 3.33 -1.67
N ASP A 283 -6.20 3.92 -2.58
CA ASP A 283 -6.52 5.23 -3.18
C ASP A 283 -7.85 5.21 -3.95
N ASN A 284 -8.84 5.93 -3.44
CA ASN A 284 -10.19 5.99 -3.99
C ASN A 284 -10.27 6.71 -5.33
N THR A 285 -9.42 7.71 -5.57
CA THR A 285 -9.37 8.40 -6.87
C THR A 285 -8.72 7.50 -7.92
N ALA A 286 -7.64 6.79 -7.58
CA ALA A 286 -7.05 5.78 -8.46
C ALA A 286 -8.05 4.65 -8.79
N THR A 287 -8.85 4.26 -7.79
CA THR A 287 -9.93 3.27 -7.95
C THR A 287 -10.96 3.76 -8.96
N ASP A 288 -11.49 4.97 -8.78
CA ASP A 288 -12.55 5.50 -9.64
C ASP A 288 -12.04 5.80 -11.07
N MET A 289 -10.76 6.19 -11.22
CA MET A 289 -10.09 6.22 -12.53
C MET A 289 -10.15 4.85 -13.22
N LEU A 290 -9.75 3.78 -12.52
CA LEU A 290 -9.78 2.42 -13.05
C LEU A 290 -11.20 1.94 -13.35
N MET A 291 -12.18 2.27 -12.49
CA MET A 291 -13.59 1.98 -12.74
C MET A 291 -14.07 2.59 -14.06
N ARG A 292 -13.74 3.87 -14.32
CA ARG A 292 -14.05 4.55 -15.59
C ARG A 292 -13.35 3.89 -16.79
N ILE A 293 -12.10 3.47 -16.64
CA ILE A 293 -11.29 2.87 -17.72
C ILE A 293 -11.80 1.46 -18.08
N LEU A 294 -12.16 0.67 -17.07
CA LEU A 294 -12.48 -0.76 -17.22
C LEU A 294 -13.97 -0.99 -17.48
N GLY A 295 -14.83 -0.09 -17.00
CA GLY A 295 -16.29 -0.18 -17.06
C GLY A 295 -16.86 -0.83 -15.80
N PRO A 296 -17.79 -0.18 -15.08
CA PRO A 296 -18.33 -0.69 -13.81
C PRO A 296 -19.06 -2.02 -13.98
N GLU A 297 -19.72 -2.28 -15.11
CA GLU A 297 -20.46 -3.52 -15.35
C GLU A 297 -19.52 -4.74 -15.38
N ARG A 298 -18.30 -4.56 -15.90
CA ARG A 298 -17.30 -5.63 -15.91
C ARG A 298 -16.74 -5.90 -14.52
N VAL A 299 -16.59 -4.86 -13.72
CA VAL A 299 -16.17 -4.98 -12.31
C VAL A 299 -17.27 -5.65 -11.49
N ALA A 300 -18.53 -5.24 -11.65
CA ALA A 300 -19.67 -5.90 -11.02
C ALA A 300 -19.70 -7.40 -11.37
N ALA A 301 -19.53 -7.76 -12.64
CA ALA A 301 -19.46 -9.16 -13.06
C ALA A 301 -18.29 -9.93 -12.42
N ALA A 302 -17.10 -9.34 -12.31
CA ALA A 302 -15.96 -9.97 -11.65
C ALA A 302 -16.17 -10.18 -10.13
N LEU A 303 -16.96 -9.30 -9.52
CA LEU A 303 -17.39 -9.36 -8.13
C LEU A 303 -18.60 -10.27 -7.90
N GLY A 304 -19.30 -10.69 -8.95
CA GLY A 304 -20.55 -11.46 -8.84
C GLY A 304 -21.77 -10.61 -8.43
N LEU A 305 -21.75 -9.32 -8.75
CA LEU A 305 -22.79 -8.34 -8.43
C LEU A 305 -23.55 -7.90 -9.70
N ASP A 306 -24.80 -7.47 -9.51
CA ASP A 306 -25.62 -6.88 -10.59
C ASP A 306 -25.16 -5.45 -10.95
N ASP A 307 -24.76 -4.69 -9.92
CA ASP A 307 -24.22 -3.33 -10.03
C ASP A 307 -23.06 -3.14 -9.03
N VAL A 308 -22.28 -2.08 -9.22
CA VAL A 308 -21.15 -1.76 -8.35
C VAL A 308 -21.05 -0.24 -8.17
N LEU A 309 -20.87 0.18 -6.92
CA LEU A 309 -20.64 1.59 -6.61
C LEU A 309 -19.20 1.98 -6.97
N THR A 310 -19.02 3.19 -7.49
CA THR A 310 -17.72 3.88 -7.37
C THR A 310 -17.55 4.39 -5.94
N THR A 311 -16.32 4.68 -5.52
CA THR A 311 -16.08 5.23 -4.18
C THR A 311 -16.73 6.61 -4.04
N ARG A 312 -16.67 7.44 -5.10
CA ARG A 312 -17.41 8.70 -5.18
C ARG A 312 -18.91 8.53 -4.94
N ALA A 313 -19.52 7.53 -5.56
CA ALA A 313 -20.94 7.28 -5.40
C ALA A 313 -21.30 6.83 -3.99
N LEU A 314 -20.50 5.95 -3.38
CA LEU A 314 -20.64 5.56 -1.99
C LEU A 314 -20.67 6.81 -1.07
N PHE A 315 -19.69 7.71 -1.22
CA PHE A 315 -19.62 8.91 -0.37
C PHE A 315 -20.79 9.87 -0.59
N ALA A 316 -21.23 10.06 -1.84
CA ALA A 316 -22.40 10.89 -2.13
C ALA A 316 -23.68 10.33 -1.49
N LEU A 317 -23.88 9.01 -1.56
CA LEU A 317 -25.01 8.34 -0.92
C LEU A 317 -24.93 8.43 0.61
N LYS A 318 -23.74 8.29 1.20
CA LYS A 318 -23.54 8.45 2.66
C LYS A 318 -23.82 9.87 3.15
N ALA A 319 -23.55 10.87 2.33
CA ALA A 319 -23.78 12.28 2.69
C ALA A 319 -25.23 12.74 2.52
N ASP A 320 -26.08 11.98 1.82
CA ASP A 320 -27.47 12.36 1.54
C ASP A 320 -28.43 11.18 1.78
N PRO A 321 -29.15 11.14 2.93
CA PRO A 321 -30.11 10.09 3.25
C PRO A 321 -31.23 9.91 2.23
N ALA A 322 -31.61 10.97 1.50
CA ALA A 322 -32.64 10.86 0.46
C ALA A 322 -32.10 10.15 -0.78
N LEU A 323 -30.83 10.40 -1.15
CA LEU A 323 -30.18 9.64 -2.23
C LEU A 323 -29.95 8.18 -1.82
N ALA A 324 -29.51 7.93 -0.58
CA ALA A 324 -29.36 6.57 -0.06
C ALA A 324 -30.68 5.79 -0.16
N GLU A 325 -31.81 6.36 0.28
CA GLU A 325 -33.09 5.67 0.22
C GLU A 325 -33.58 5.43 -1.22
N ARG A 326 -33.37 6.40 -2.12
CA ARG A 326 -33.63 6.22 -3.56
C ARG A 326 -32.81 5.07 -4.15
N TYR A 327 -31.53 4.97 -3.77
CA TYR A 327 -30.66 3.88 -4.22
C TYR A 327 -31.15 2.52 -3.70
N ARG A 328 -31.40 2.40 -2.40
CA ARG A 328 -31.82 1.14 -1.77
C ARG A 328 -33.12 0.60 -2.36
N THR A 329 -34.11 1.47 -2.54
CA THR A 329 -35.46 1.09 -3.01
C THR A 329 -35.60 1.04 -4.53
N GLY A 330 -34.63 1.58 -5.26
CA GLY A 330 -34.64 1.61 -6.72
C GLY A 330 -34.36 0.25 -7.36
N THR A 331 -34.94 0.04 -8.53
CA THR A 331 -34.57 -1.03 -9.48
C THR A 331 -33.16 -0.81 -10.03
N THR A 332 -32.55 -1.83 -10.65
CA THR A 332 -31.24 -1.72 -11.30
C THR A 332 -31.16 -0.55 -12.29
N ALA A 333 -32.22 -0.32 -13.07
CA ALA A 333 -32.27 0.80 -14.02
C ALA A 333 -32.34 2.17 -13.31
N GLU A 334 -33.12 2.28 -12.24
CA GLU A 334 -33.21 3.51 -11.44
C GLU A 334 -31.91 3.80 -10.68
N ARG A 335 -31.23 2.77 -10.16
CA ARG A 335 -29.90 2.89 -9.57
C ARG A 335 -28.89 3.37 -10.58
N ALA A 336 -28.84 2.79 -11.78
CA ALA A 336 -27.93 3.23 -12.84
C ALA A 336 -28.16 4.71 -13.22
N MET A 337 -29.42 5.14 -13.32
CA MET A 337 -29.76 6.56 -13.56
C MET A 337 -29.32 7.46 -12.41
N LEU A 338 -29.52 7.04 -11.16
CA LEU A 338 -29.10 7.78 -9.97
C LEU A 338 -27.57 7.88 -9.88
N LEU A 339 -26.84 6.80 -10.19
CA LEU A 339 -25.38 6.81 -10.19
C LEU A 339 -24.81 7.74 -11.27
N ALA A 340 -25.47 7.83 -12.43
CA ALA A 340 -25.13 8.81 -13.45
C ALA A 340 -25.38 10.26 -12.98
N GLU A 341 -26.49 10.51 -12.28
CA GLU A 341 -26.78 11.82 -11.65
C GLU A 341 -25.69 12.20 -10.63
N ILE A 342 -25.27 11.25 -9.80
CA ILE A 342 -24.24 11.44 -8.77
C ILE A 342 -22.86 11.71 -9.37
N ALA A 343 -22.52 11.05 -10.48
CA ALA A 343 -21.21 11.21 -11.13
C ALA A 343 -20.94 12.67 -11.54
N ASP A 344 -21.97 13.41 -11.93
CA ASP A 344 -21.88 14.81 -12.36
C ASP A 344 -22.03 15.83 -11.21
N ALA A 345 -22.46 15.39 -10.02
CA ALA A 345 -22.68 16.26 -8.86
C ALA A 345 -21.36 16.58 -8.13
N PRO A 346 -21.22 17.72 -7.43
CA PRO A 346 -20.05 18.00 -6.59
C PRO A 346 -19.84 16.95 -5.50
N LEU A 347 -18.59 16.69 -5.11
CA LEU A 347 -18.30 15.83 -3.95
C LEU A 347 -18.86 16.44 -2.66
N PRO A 348 -19.40 15.62 -1.75
CA PRO A 348 -19.75 16.09 -0.41
C PRO A 348 -18.49 16.44 0.39
N ALA A 349 -18.66 17.18 1.49
CA ALA A 349 -17.55 17.35 2.43
C ALA A 349 -17.28 16.04 3.17
N ALA A 350 -16.01 15.73 3.43
CA ALA A 350 -15.62 14.45 4.05
C ALA A 350 -16.32 14.17 5.38
N ARG A 351 -16.54 15.20 6.20
CA ARG A 351 -17.26 15.10 7.47
C ARG A 351 -18.73 14.64 7.33
N ASP A 352 -19.33 14.91 6.18
CA ASP A 352 -20.74 14.57 5.93
C ASP A 352 -20.85 13.10 5.44
N ALA A 353 -19.76 12.51 4.97
CA ALA A 353 -19.68 11.12 4.49
C ALA A 353 -18.93 10.16 5.45
N SER A 354 -18.47 10.66 6.61
CA SER A 354 -17.68 9.88 7.59
C SER A 354 -18.52 9.15 8.65
N GLY A 355 -19.84 9.07 8.45
CA GLY A 355 -20.74 8.33 9.33
C GLY A 355 -20.56 6.81 9.24
N PRO A 356 -21.29 6.07 10.11
CA PRO A 356 -21.30 4.61 10.06
C PRO A 356 -21.79 4.07 8.71
N ALA A 357 -21.44 2.82 8.44
CA ALA A 357 -21.94 2.10 7.28
C ALA A 357 -23.47 2.11 7.24
N ILE A 358 -24.01 2.27 6.03
CA ILE A 358 -25.43 2.28 5.78
C ILE A 358 -25.77 0.99 5.06
N GLU A 359 -26.68 0.19 5.64
CA GLU A 359 -27.12 -1.05 5.02
C GLU A 359 -27.62 -0.82 3.58
N GLY A 360 -27.08 -1.58 2.64
CA GLY A 360 -27.37 -1.47 1.20
C GLY A 360 -26.56 -0.39 0.46
N ILE A 361 -25.73 0.39 1.16
CA ILE A 361 -24.80 1.37 0.58
C ILE A 361 -23.36 0.96 0.92
N GLU A 362 -22.94 -0.18 0.38
CA GLU A 362 -21.61 -0.77 0.57
C GLU A 362 -21.36 -1.81 -0.54
N TRP A 363 -20.16 -2.39 -0.59
CA TRP A 363 -19.86 -3.53 -1.44
C TRP A 363 -20.01 -4.81 -0.64
N TYR A 364 -20.99 -5.65 -0.99
CA TYR A 364 -21.30 -6.88 -0.27
C TYR A 364 -20.66 -8.09 -0.94
N LEU A 365 -19.61 -8.67 -0.35
CA LEU A 365 -18.89 -9.82 -0.89
C LEU A 365 -18.70 -10.91 0.16
N SER A 366 -18.65 -12.16 -0.28
CA SER A 366 -18.35 -13.30 0.58
C SER A 366 -16.84 -13.48 0.75
N THR A 367 -16.39 -14.09 1.85
CA THR A 367 -14.97 -14.38 2.08
C THR A 367 -14.43 -15.40 1.07
N GLU A 368 -15.28 -16.29 0.57
CA GLU A 368 -14.97 -17.17 -0.57
C GLU A 368 -14.65 -16.36 -1.84
N THR A 369 -15.50 -15.38 -2.20
CA THR A 369 -15.30 -14.52 -3.36
C THR A 369 -14.00 -13.73 -3.23
N LEU A 370 -13.73 -13.19 -2.03
CA LEU A 370 -12.50 -12.45 -1.76
C LEU A 370 -11.26 -13.32 -1.85
N CYS A 371 -11.28 -14.54 -1.32
CA CYS A 371 -10.15 -15.46 -1.45
C CYS A 371 -9.89 -15.87 -2.90
N ARG A 372 -10.95 -16.14 -3.68
CA ARG A 372 -10.83 -16.39 -5.12
C ARG A 372 -10.18 -15.20 -5.82
N LEU A 373 -10.70 -13.98 -5.60
CA LEU A 373 -10.17 -12.78 -6.23
C LEU A 373 -8.71 -12.53 -5.85
N ALA A 374 -8.36 -12.66 -4.56
CA ALA A 374 -6.99 -12.50 -4.08
C ALA A 374 -6.04 -13.51 -4.74
N HIS A 375 -6.47 -14.77 -4.90
CA HIS A 375 -5.70 -15.77 -5.63
C HIS A 375 -5.54 -15.45 -7.12
N ASP A 376 -6.61 -15.01 -7.78
CA ASP A 376 -6.59 -14.68 -9.20
C ASP A 376 -5.60 -13.54 -9.52
N VAL A 377 -5.40 -12.61 -8.58
CA VAL A 377 -4.54 -11.44 -8.78
C VAL A 377 -3.16 -11.56 -8.13
N LYS A 378 -2.87 -12.66 -7.41
CA LYS A 378 -1.69 -12.78 -6.54
C LYS A 378 -0.33 -12.61 -7.22
N ALA A 379 -0.29 -12.74 -8.55
CA ALA A 379 0.93 -12.58 -9.35
C ALA A 379 1.31 -11.12 -9.64
N ALA A 380 0.46 -10.14 -9.29
CA ALA A 380 0.76 -8.73 -9.52
C ALA A 380 1.89 -8.24 -8.61
N ASP A 381 2.90 -7.58 -9.19
CA ASP A 381 4.07 -7.08 -8.47
C ASP A 381 3.73 -5.97 -7.46
N ILE A 382 2.63 -5.27 -7.67
CA ILE A 382 2.12 -4.19 -6.80
C ILE A 382 1.90 -4.63 -5.34
N PHE A 383 1.68 -5.92 -5.09
CA PHE A 383 1.50 -6.43 -3.73
C PHE A 383 2.80 -6.41 -2.91
N ALA A 384 3.97 -6.27 -3.55
CA ALA A 384 5.23 -6.06 -2.85
C ALA A 384 5.27 -4.72 -2.08
N ILE A 385 4.38 -3.77 -2.40
CA ILE A 385 4.35 -2.44 -1.77
C ILE A 385 3.70 -2.50 -0.38
N ASN A 386 2.65 -3.31 -0.20
CA ASN A 386 1.95 -3.45 1.06
C ASN A 386 1.48 -4.90 1.25
N LYS A 387 2.15 -5.61 2.16
CA LYS A 387 1.86 -7.02 2.50
C LYS A 387 0.77 -7.15 3.58
N GLY A 388 0.23 -6.04 4.09
CA GLY A 388 -0.68 -6.05 5.23
C GLY A 388 -0.01 -6.48 6.53
N PRO A 389 -0.76 -6.92 7.54
CA PRO A 389 -0.21 -7.29 8.85
C PRO A 389 0.42 -8.70 8.85
N VAL A 390 0.82 -9.23 7.68
CA VAL A 390 1.31 -10.60 7.52
C VAL A 390 2.81 -10.59 7.19
N ARG A 391 3.56 -11.52 7.79
CA ARG A 391 5.04 -11.63 7.69
C ARG A 391 5.47 -13.08 7.46
N GLY A 392 6.67 -13.30 6.94
CA GLY A 392 7.27 -14.65 6.84
C GLY A 392 6.65 -15.55 5.75
N TRP A 393 6.23 -14.94 4.64
CA TRP A 393 5.70 -15.64 3.45
C TRP A 393 6.51 -15.26 2.21
N GLN A 394 6.70 -16.21 1.29
CA GLN A 394 7.44 -15.97 0.04
C GLN A 394 6.80 -14.86 -0.80
N SER A 395 5.47 -14.83 -0.84
CA SER A 395 4.71 -13.73 -1.43
C SER A 395 3.36 -13.59 -0.75
N VAL A 396 2.91 -12.34 -0.62
CA VAL A 396 1.62 -11.97 -0.02
C VAL A 396 0.88 -11.08 -1.00
N ALA A 397 -0.38 -11.42 -1.29
CA ALA A 397 -1.31 -10.56 -2.01
C ALA A 397 -2.43 -10.16 -1.06
N TYR A 398 -2.26 -9.00 -0.43
CA TYR A 398 -3.13 -8.49 0.62
C TYR A 398 -3.99 -7.32 0.14
N LYS A 399 -5.25 -7.31 0.57
CA LYS A 399 -6.09 -6.10 0.55
C LYS A 399 -7.04 -6.12 1.74
N GLY A 400 -7.01 -5.03 2.52
CA GLY A 400 -8.03 -4.74 3.52
C GLY A 400 -9.10 -3.76 3.03
N GLY A 401 -10.15 -3.61 3.82
CA GLY A 401 -11.16 -2.57 3.66
C GLY A 401 -11.78 -2.21 5.00
N SER A 402 -11.95 -0.92 5.27
CA SER A 402 -12.57 -0.46 6.50
C SER A 402 -13.39 0.80 6.30
N GLU A 403 -14.45 0.90 7.10
CA GLU A 403 -15.18 2.11 7.43
C GLU A 403 -15.90 1.91 8.78
N PRO A 404 -16.48 2.93 9.43
CA PRO A 404 -17.06 2.71 10.75
C PRO A 404 -18.19 1.67 10.73
N GLY A 405 -17.97 0.54 11.41
CA GLY A 405 -18.86 -0.62 11.44
C GLY A 405 -18.54 -1.72 10.41
N VAL A 406 -17.50 -1.56 9.59
CA VAL A 406 -17.08 -2.52 8.56
C VAL A 406 -15.57 -2.73 8.60
N LEU A 407 -15.14 -3.98 8.67
CA LEU A 407 -13.74 -4.35 8.51
C LEU A 407 -13.62 -5.63 7.69
N ASN A 408 -12.74 -5.62 6.70
CA ASN A 408 -12.28 -6.79 5.98
C ASN A 408 -10.76 -6.83 5.92
N LEU A 409 -10.19 -8.02 6.11
CA LEU A 409 -8.80 -8.33 5.86
C LEU A 409 -8.75 -9.60 5.01
N THR A 410 -8.11 -9.52 3.84
CA THR A 410 -7.96 -10.67 2.93
C THR A 410 -6.53 -10.76 2.43
N ALA A 411 -5.93 -11.94 2.50
CA ALA A 411 -4.61 -12.21 1.94
C ALA A 411 -4.55 -13.59 1.26
N ALA A 412 -4.08 -13.62 0.02
CA ALA A 412 -3.57 -14.84 -0.60
C ALA A 412 -2.06 -14.93 -0.33
N LEU A 413 -1.61 -16.09 0.14
CA LEU A 413 -0.27 -16.31 0.67
C LEU A 413 0.41 -17.45 -0.10
N THR A 414 1.72 -17.37 -0.27
CA THR A 414 2.53 -18.47 -0.85
C THR A 414 3.65 -18.82 0.12
N GLY A 415 3.67 -20.08 0.57
CA GLY A 415 4.72 -20.61 1.45
C GLY A 415 6.05 -20.79 0.71
N GLU A 416 7.16 -20.94 1.44
CA GLU A 416 8.48 -21.20 0.85
C GLU A 416 8.56 -22.51 0.04
N ASP A 417 7.67 -23.45 0.35
CA ASP A 417 7.47 -24.71 -0.38
C ASP A 417 6.64 -24.54 -1.66
N GLY A 418 6.20 -23.31 -1.97
CA GLY A 418 5.36 -22.98 -3.10
C GLY A 418 3.86 -23.23 -2.91
N ARG A 419 3.42 -23.75 -1.75
CA ARG A 419 2.00 -23.98 -1.49
C ARG A 419 1.24 -22.66 -1.31
N GLY A 420 0.06 -22.59 -1.91
CA GLY A 420 -0.86 -21.46 -1.86
C GLY A 420 -1.87 -21.60 -0.72
N TYR A 421 -2.13 -20.48 -0.05
CA TYR A 421 -3.11 -20.37 1.03
C TYR A 421 -3.93 -19.09 0.85
N CYS A 422 -5.09 -19.02 1.49
CA CYS A 422 -5.79 -17.75 1.67
C CYS A 422 -6.43 -17.66 3.04
N ILE A 423 -6.41 -16.45 3.60
CA ILE A 423 -7.14 -16.06 4.81
C ILE A 423 -8.00 -14.85 4.46
N SER A 424 -9.29 -14.91 4.76
CA SER A 424 -10.19 -13.76 4.67
C SER A 424 -11.05 -13.68 5.91
N VAL A 425 -11.13 -12.50 6.52
CA VAL A 425 -11.93 -12.20 7.72
C VAL A 425 -12.73 -10.94 7.45
N THR A 426 -14.05 -11.00 7.64
CA THR A 426 -14.97 -9.87 7.55
C THR A 426 -15.76 -9.73 8.84
N VAL A 427 -15.83 -8.51 9.37
CA VAL A 427 -16.59 -8.13 10.56
C VAL A 427 -17.49 -6.95 10.21
N ASN A 428 -18.79 -7.07 10.43
CA ASN A 428 -19.74 -5.96 10.35
C ASN A 428 -20.42 -5.78 11.69
N SER A 429 -20.44 -4.57 12.23
CA SER A 429 -20.95 -4.27 13.57
C SER A 429 -21.61 -2.88 13.59
N ASP A 430 -22.69 -2.76 14.36
CA ASP A 430 -23.27 -1.44 14.67
C ASP A 430 -22.38 -0.64 15.65
N ASP A 431 -21.58 -1.36 16.44
CA ASP A 431 -20.59 -0.81 17.36
C ASP A 431 -19.22 -0.63 16.69
N ALA A 432 -18.37 0.23 17.29
CA ALA A 432 -16.99 0.38 16.84
C ALA A 432 -16.23 -0.95 16.87
N ILE A 433 -15.54 -1.26 15.77
CA ILE A 433 -14.68 -2.43 15.66
C ILE A 433 -13.27 -2.05 16.12
N ASP A 434 -12.68 -2.85 17.01
CA ASP A 434 -11.27 -2.74 17.35
C ASP A 434 -10.42 -3.34 16.22
N GLU A 435 -10.05 -2.50 15.25
CA GLU A 435 -9.29 -2.93 14.06
C GLU A 435 -7.93 -3.54 14.42
N ALA A 436 -7.27 -3.05 15.47
CA ALA A 436 -5.96 -3.55 15.88
C ALA A 436 -6.07 -4.99 16.42
N THR A 437 -7.09 -5.26 17.23
CA THR A 437 -7.38 -6.61 17.73
C THR A 437 -7.68 -7.58 16.59
N VAL A 438 -8.52 -7.19 15.62
CA VAL A 438 -8.83 -8.06 14.47
C VAL A 438 -7.61 -8.28 13.57
N ALA A 439 -6.82 -7.23 13.32
CA ALA A 439 -5.59 -7.33 12.52
C ALA A 439 -4.53 -8.20 13.20
N GLY A 440 -4.40 -8.12 14.53
CA GLY A 440 -3.52 -8.98 15.31
C GLY A 440 -3.91 -10.45 15.24
N ALA A 441 -5.21 -10.75 15.38
CA ALA A 441 -5.72 -12.12 15.22
C ALA A 441 -5.54 -12.65 13.79
N PHE A 442 -5.77 -11.81 12.77
CA PHE A 442 -5.52 -12.16 11.37
C PHE A 442 -4.05 -12.48 11.11
N ALA A 443 -3.13 -11.69 11.68
CA ALA A 443 -1.70 -11.93 11.58
C ALA A 443 -1.28 -13.22 12.31
N ALA A 444 -1.84 -13.48 13.49
CA ALA A 444 -1.62 -14.72 14.25
C ALA A 444 -2.06 -15.95 13.44
N LEU A 445 -3.23 -15.91 12.78
CA LEU A 445 -3.67 -16.97 11.87
C LEU A 445 -2.66 -17.22 10.76
N ALA A 446 -2.14 -16.15 10.13
CA ALA A 446 -1.14 -16.29 9.07
C ALA A 446 0.16 -16.91 9.59
N SER A 447 0.58 -16.58 10.81
CA SER A 447 1.76 -17.18 11.44
C SER A 447 1.54 -18.66 11.77
N GLN A 448 0.41 -19.01 12.39
CA GLN A 448 0.04 -20.39 12.76
C GLN A 448 -0.13 -21.30 11.54
N LEU A 449 -0.75 -20.79 10.48
CA LEU A 449 -0.85 -21.47 9.19
C LEU A 449 0.54 -21.68 8.57
N GLY A 450 1.45 -20.74 8.83
CA GLY A 450 2.83 -20.82 8.40
C GLY A 450 3.71 -21.84 9.13
N ALA A 451 3.51 -21.98 10.43
CA ALA A 451 4.20 -22.96 11.26
C ALA A 451 3.75 -24.41 10.99
N SER A 452 2.55 -24.57 10.41
CA SER A 452 1.97 -25.88 10.05
C SER A 452 2.45 -26.41 8.68
N ARG A 453 3.35 -25.67 8.00
CA ARG A 453 3.87 -26.01 6.68
C ARG A 453 4.83 -27.21 6.73
#